data_AF-A0A9P6IJ41-F1
#
_entry.id   AF-A0A9P6IJ41-F1
#
_cell.length_a   1.000
_cell.length_b   1.000
_cell.length_c   1.000
_cell.angle_alpha   90.00
_cell.angle_beta   90.00
_cell.angle_gamma   90.00
#
_symmetry.space_group_name_H-M   'P 1'
#
loop_
_entity.id
_entity.type
_entity.pdbx_description
1 polymer ?
#
loop_
_entity_poly.entity_id
_entity_poly.type
_entity_poly.pdbx_seq_one_letter_code
_entity_poly.pdbx_strand_id
1 'polypeptide(L)'
;MELVFDAADFEERSSTDLITTSVPALPPNLLLKCLQYLSVSSLPAVAQACRRLKIIVYSDELWECKLRAMGFGFGGSTSVAGGLLDTSNASLIRFPVHGSNVSEVARKRISANNTEAGNGVNGRISLSNMSDGNRSSLESELSMFSPISKPRVQIPGLPGDPYAMIKGRKASHGAREQFKQIYIELWPYYMDFRQANQDCKVIQEFGKSVLDVARMLARLLAFSKIHLAEDSEQINENLHGTCEYFENRCLHLFEVAYDSKDISEMAKFAGVLLDLNGAQACIQIFIQKNGIFFDNNYEPSENLKQYELWFLQPIIVRENTTFSEFTPMRLFMEFTEMEFKKQAIIIHEVFPEEADVLFTFTERVFEDVISEYCSQLFDMCSMRDKLLYLKSVPTAYRYLEHLEKLLIKMEPKL
;
A
#
# COMPACT_ATOMS: atom_id res chain seq x y z
N MET A 1 -17.85 3.95 -34.31
CA MET A 1 -17.87 2.52 -34.69
C MET A 1 -19.12 1.95 -34.04
N GLU A 2 -20.27 2.25 -34.65
CA GLU A 2 -21.60 1.82 -34.20
C GLU A 2 -21.87 0.45 -34.80
N LEU A 3 -22.16 -0.54 -33.96
CA LEU A 3 -22.54 -1.87 -34.41
C LEU A 3 -24.03 -1.87 -34.73
N VAL A 4 -24.34 -1.64 -36.00
CA VAL A 4 -25.64 -1.91 -36.61
C VAL A 4 -25.75 -3.42 -36.78
N PHE A 5 -26.71 -4.05 -36.11
CA PHE A 5 -27.09 -5.44 -36.38
C PHE A 5 -28.18 -5.45 -37.45
N ASP A 6 -27.84 -5.96 -38.63
CA ASP A 6 -28.76 -6.15 -39.76
C ASP A 6 -29.85 -7.17 -39.42
N ALA A 7 -31.10 -6.78 -39.62
CA ALA A 7 -32.31 -7.49 -39.22
C ALA A 7 -32.91 -8.38 -40.33
N ALA A 8 -32.09 -8.93 -41.24
CA ALA A 8 -32.60 -9.49 -42.50
C ALA A 8 -32.41 -11.00 -42.73
N ASP A 9 -31.80 -11.77 -41.82
CA ASP A 9 -31.46 -13.18 -42.07
C ASP A 9 -32.29 -14.22 -41.28
N PHE A 10 -33.56 -13.94 -40.98
CA PHE A 10 -34.43 -14.91 -40.30
C PHE A 10 -35.84 -14.96 -40.89
N GLU A 11 -35.96 -15.49 -42.12
CA GLU A 11 -37.22 -16.07 -42.60
C GLU A 11 -37.12 -17.59 -42.75
N GLU A 12 -38.18 -18.24 -42.27
CA GLU A 12 -38.64 -19.61 -42.53
C GLU A 12 -37.81 -20.79 -42.00
N ARG A 13 -38.00 -21.08 -40.71
CA ARG A 13 -38.30 -22.45 -40.27
C ARG A 13 -39.50 -22.47 -39.32
N SER A 14 -40.66 -22.80 -39.89
CA SER A 14 -41.81 -23.31 -39.15
C SER A 14 -41.45 -24.67 -38.55
N SER A 15 -41.31 -24.74 -37.23
CA SER A 15 -41.71 -25.87 -36.40
C SER A 15 -41.58 -25.46 -34.93
N THR A 16 -42.65 -25.71 -34.19
CA THR A 16 -42.84 -25.43 -32.78
C THR A 16 -41.83 -26.16 -31.91
N ASP A 17 -40.64 -25.59 -31.72
CA ASP A 17 -39.76 -25.96 -30.62
C ASP A 17 -39.79 -24.84 -29.60
N LEU A 18 -40.47 -25.11 -28.49
CA LEU A 18 -40.32 -24.40 -27.23
C LEU A 18 -38.83 -24.32 -26.92
N ILE A 19 -38.23 -23.17 -27.22
CA ILE A 19 -36.91 -22.79 -26.73
C ILE A 19 -37.07 -22.53 -25.23
N THR A 20 -37.26 -23.59 -24.47
CA THR A 20 -36.79 -23.73 -23.10
C THR A 20 -35.27 -23.78 -23.19
N THR A 21 -34.63 -22.70 -23.62
CA THR A 21 -33.21 -22.49 -23.33
C THR A 21 -33.14 -22.31 -21.84
N SER A 22 -33.05 -23.42 -21.12
CA SER A 22 -32.61 -23.43 -19.74
C SER A 22 -31.24 -22.78 -19.75
N VAL A 23 -31.20 -21.48 -19.43
CA VAL A 23 -29.94 -20.77 -19.22
C VAL A 23 -29.15 -21.64 -18.25
N PRO A 24 -27.98 -22.16 -18.64
CA PRO A 24 -27.21 -23.04 -17.78
C PRO A 24 -27.01 -22.34 -16.45
N ALA A 25 -27.40 -22.99 -15.36
CA ALA A 25 -27.35 -22.40 -14.03
C ALA A 25 -25.92 -21.94 -13.77
N LEU A 26 -25.70 -20.62 -13.75
CA LEU A 26 -24.39 -20.03 -13.54
C LEU A 26 -23.79 -20.63 -12.25
N PRO A 27 -22.53 -21.10 -12.31
CA PRO A 27 -21.81 -21.52 -11.13
C PRO A 27 -21.94 -20.46 -10.03
N PRO A 28 -22.17 -20.86 -8.77
CA PRO A 28 -22.36 -19.94 -7.64
C PRO A 28 -21.20 -18.95 -7.49
N ASN A 29 -19.98 -19.36 -7.89
CA ASN A 29 -18.78 -18.53 -7.85
C ASN A 29 -18.85 -17.36 -8.83
N LEU A 30 -19.40 -17.56 -10.03
CA LEU A 30 -19.57 -16.48 -11.00
C LEU A 30 -20.66 -15.53 -10.53
N LEU A 31 -21.73 -16.06 -9.96
CA LEU A 31 -22.83 -15.26 -9.39
C LEU A 31 -22.35 -14.37 -8.24
N LEU A 32 -21.56 -14.92 -7.31
CA LEU A 32 -20.95 -14.14 -6.22
C LEU A 32 -20.02 -13.05 -6.76
N LYS A 33 -19.24 -13.36 -7.80
CA LYS A 33 -18.35 -12.40 -8.47
C LYS A 33 -19.12 -11.31 -9.21
N CYS A 34 -20.29 -11.59 -9.79
CA CYS A 34 -21.14 -10.56 -10.39
C CYS A 34 -21.75 -9.64 -9.31
N LEU A 35 -22.23 -10.22 -8.21
CA LEU A 35 -22.85 -9.48 -7.11
C LEU A 35 -21.87 -8.60 -6.35
N GLN A 36 -20.56 -8.88 -6.40
CA GLN A 36 -19.55 -8.06 -5.76
C GLN A 36 -19.48 -6.64 -6.36
N TYR A 37 -19.71 -6.51 -7.68
CA TYR A 37 -19.68 -5.26 -8.43
C TYR A 37 -20.97 -4.46 -8.32
N LEU A 38 -22.02 -5.09 -7.80
CA LEU A 38 -23.31 -4.45 -7.64
C LEU A 38 -23.28 -3.47 -6.46
N SER A 39 -24.01 -2.35 -6.60
CA SER A 39 -24.18 -1.37 -5.52
C SER A 39 -24.78 -2.02 -4.28
N VAL A 40 -24.39 -1.55 -3.09
CA VAL A 40 -25.00 -2.01 -1.84
C VAL A 40 -26.51 -1.72 -1.82
N SER A 41 -26.93 -0.59 -2.41
CA SER A 41 -28.34 -0.20 -2.53
C SER A 41 -29.22 -1.16 -3.34
N SER A 42 -28.65 -1.92 -4.29
CA SER A 42 -29.42 -2.81 -5.18
C SER A 42 -29.41 -4.28 -4.76
N LEU A 43 -28.53 -4.67 -3.83
CA LEU A 43 -28.52 -6.01 -3.22
C LEU A 43 -29.87 -6.44 -2.61
N PRO A 44 -30.65 -5.57 -1.93
CA PRO A 44 -31.98 -5.93 -1.43
C PRO A 44 -32.96 -6.29 -2.56
N ALA A 45 -32.93 -5.58 -3.69
CA ALA A 45 -33.78 -5.88 -4.84
C ALA A 45 -33.42 -7.25 -5.46
N VAL A 46 -32.13 -7.55 -5.57
CA VAL A 46 -31.64 -8.85 -6.02
C VAL A 46 -32.06 -9.98 -5.06
N ALA A 47 -32.00 -9.75 -3.76
CA ALA A 47 -32.44 -10.73 -2.76
C ALA A 47 -33.94 -11.02 -2.84
N GLN A 48 -34.75 -10.05 -3.28
CA GLN A 48 -36.20 -10.23 -3.45
C GLN A 48 -36.56 -11.03 -4.71
N ALA A 49 -35.70 -11.02 -5.74
CA ALA A 49 -35.98 -11.69 -7.01
C ALA A 49 -36.08 -13.23 -6.89
N CYS A 50 -35.29 -13.86 -6.02
CA CYS A 50 -35.31 -15.33 -5.84
C CYS A 50 -34.73 -15.76 -4.48
N ARG A 51 -35.27 -16.86 -3.90
CA ARG A 51 -34.78 -17.46 -2.64
C ARG A 51 -33.28 -17.81 -2.69
N ARG A 52 -32.79 -18.28 -3.83
CA ARG A 52 -31.37 -18.64 -4.02
C ARG A 52 -30.48 -17.39 -4.01
N LEU A 53 -30.91 -16.31 -4.66
CA LEU A 53 -30.21 -15.02 -4.62
C LEU A 53 -30.22 -14.41 -3.22
N LYS A 54 -31.34 -14.52 -2.49
CA LYS A 54 -31.41 -14.14 -1.08
C LYS A 54 -30.32 -14.82 -0.25
N ILE A 55 -30.16 -16.13 -0.40
CA ILE A 55 -29.13 -16.88 0.34
C ILE A 55 -27.71 -16.39 0.00
N ILE A 56 -27.44 -16.10 -1.28
CA ILE A 56 -26.13 -15.61 -1.73
C ILE A 56 -25.85 -14.18 -1.23
N VAL A 57 -26.82 -13.27 -1.31
CA VAL A 57 -26.68 -11.88 -0.82
C VAL A 57 -26.46 -11.83 0.70
N TYR A 58 -27.06 -12.77 1.42
CA TYR A 58 -26.90 -12.88 2.89
C TYR A 58 -25.64 -13.65 3.29
N SER A 59 -24.90 -14.25 2.35
CA SER A 59 -23.68 -15.00 2.65
C SER A 59 -22.57 -14.06 3.13
N ASP A 60 -21.84 -14.48 4.17
CA ASP A 60 -20.71 -13.70 4.70
C ASP A 60 -19.59 -13.54 3.67
N GLU A 61 -19.42 -14.48 2.72
CA GLU A 61 -18.42 -14.41 1.65
C GLU A 61 -18.50 -13.12 0.82
N LEU A 62 -19.71 -12.68 0.49
CA LEU A 62 -19.92 -11.45 -0.27
C LEU A 62 -19.48 -10.22 0.54
N TRP A 63 -19.78 -10.21 1.83
CA TRP A 63 -19.45 -9.10 2.73
C TRP A 63 -17.98 -9.10 3.11
N GLU A 64 -17.33 -10.26 3.22
CA GLU A 64 -15.88 -10.38 3.36
C GLU A 64 -15.14 -9.79 2.16
N CYS A 65 -15.60 -10.04 0.93
CA CYS A 65 -15.01 -9.42 -0.25
C CYS A 65 -15.12 -7.89 -0.20
N LYS A 66 -16.26 -7.36 0.22
CA LYS A 66 -16.48 -5.92 0.38
C LYS A 66 -15.64 -5.33 1.53
N LEU A 67 -15.58 -5.98 2.69
CA LEU A 67 -14.70 -5.59 3.82
C LEU A 67 -13.23 -5.59 3.41
N ARG A 68 -12.79 -6.62 2.68
CA ARG A 68 -11.43 -6.72 2.15
C ARG A 68 -11.11 -5.59 1.16
N ALA A 69 -12.07 -5.21 0.31
CA ALA A 69 -11.89 -4.08 -0.62
C ALA A 69 -11.70 -2.75 0.12
N MET A 70 -12.33 -2.59 1.29
CA MET A 70 -12.10 -1.45 2.18
C MET A 70 -10.80 -1.55 2.99
N GLY A 71 -10.10 -2.69 2.98
CA GLY A 71 -8.90 -2.91 3.78
C GLY A 71 -9.16 -3.38 5.22
N PHE A 72 -10.39 -3.75 5.57
CA PHE A 72 -10.70 -4.43 6.83
C PHE A 72 -10.32 -5.91 6.68
N GLY A 73 -9.23 -6.33 7.34
CA GLY A 73 -8.80 -7.73 7.37
C GLY A 73 -9.68 -8.57 8.28
N PHE A 74 -10.00 -9.80 7.85
CA PHE A 74 -10.58 -10.84 8.72
C PHE A 74 -9.54 -11.95 8.90
N GLY A 75 -9.11 -12.19 10.14
CA GLY A 75 -8.19 -13.26 10.52
C GLY A 75 -6.72 -12.86 10.58
N GLY A 76 -6.26 -12.46 11.75
CA GLY A 76 -4.84 -12.22 12.06
C GLY A 76 -4.68 -11.22 13.19
N SER A 77 -4.70 -11.69 14.44
CA SER A 77 -4.17 -11.14 15.71
C SER A 77 -4.25 -9.65 16.08
N THR A 78 -4.77 -8.75 15.25
CA THR A 78 -5.08 -7.36 15.61
C THR A 78 -6.60 -7.23 15.58
N SER A 79 -7.21 -7.42 16.74
CA SER A 79 -8.64 -7.21 16.91
C SER A 79 -8.99 -5.75 16.65
N VAL A 80 -9.44 -5.43 15.43
CA VAL A 80 -10.28 -4.25 15.16
C VAL A 80 -11.72 -4.50 15.67
N ALA A 81 -11.89 -5.43 16.60
CA ALA A 81 -13.14 -5.83 17.24
C ALA A 81 -13.36 -5.14 18.60
N GLY A 82 -12.61 -4.08 18.89
CA GLY A 82 -12.89 -3.12 19.96
C GLY A 82 -13.53 -1.86 19.38
N GLY A 83 -14.44 -1.22 20.10
CA GLY A 83 -15.25 -0.09 19.62
C GLY A 83 -14.49 1.08 18.99
N LEU A 84 -15.26 1.99 18.37
CA LEU A 84 -14.80 3.08 17.50
C LEU A 84 -13.86 4.12 18.09
N LEU A 85 -13.88 4.22 19.41
CA LEU A 85 -13.02 5.09 20.18
C LEU A 85 -12.10 4.18 20.97
N ASP A 86 -10.81 4.50 20.97
CA ASP A 86 -9.93 3.90 21.97
C ASP A 86 -10.44 4.35 23.34
N THR A 87 -10.99 3.45 24.15
CA THR A 87 -11.51 3.77 25.49
C THR A 87 -10.44 4.40 26.41
N SER A 88 -9.17 4.32 26.00
CA SER A 88 -7.99 4.90 26.64
C SER A 88 -7.73 6.36 26.21
N ASN A 89 -8.06 6.72 24.98
CA ASN A 89 -7.77 8.00 24.33
C ASN A 89 -8.96 8.38 23.46
N ALA A 90 -9.68 9.45 23.79
CA ALA A 90 -10.92 9.90 23.13
C ALA A 90 -10.80 10.32 21.64
N SER A 91 -9.97 9.64 20.86
CA SER A 91 -9.66 9.84 19.44
C SER A 91 -10.10 8.63 18.62
N LEU A 92 -10.36 8.85 17.34
CA LEU A 92 -10.77 7.78 16.41
C LEU A 92 -9.66 6.75 16.22
N ILE A 93 -10.01 5.47 16.04
CA ILE A 93 -9.03 4.43 15.73
C ILE A 93 -8.36 4.70 14.37
N ARG A 94 -7.03 4.56 14.34
CA ARG A 94 -6.24 4.64 13.11
C ARG A 94 -6.70 3.58 12.10
N PHE A 95 -7.03 4.02 10.89
CA PHE A 95 -7.42 3.13 9.82
C PHE A 95 -6.18 2.64 9.05
N PRO A 96 -6.11 1.38 8.58
CA PRO A 96 -5.04 0.95 7.69
C PRO A 96 -5.11 1.72 6.37
N VAL A 97 -4.30 2.76 6.27
CA VAL A 97 -4.18 3.59 5.06
C VAL A 97 -3.47 2.80 3.97
N HIS A 98 -3.98 2.92 2.74
CA HIS A 98 -3.30 2.40 1.54
C HIS A 98 -1.89 3.00 1.44
N GLY A 99 -0.88 2.15 1.60
CA GLY A 99 0.52 2.57 1.70
C GLY A 99 1.31 1.83 2.79
N SER A 100 0.65 1.12 3.69
CA SER A 100 1.33 0.16 4.61
C SER A 100 2.08 -0.97 3.89
N ASN A 101 1.83 -1.14 2.59
CA ASN A 101 2.62 -2.00 1.71
C ASN A 101 3.90 -1.35 1.18
N VAL A 102 4.21 -0.07 1.46
CA VAL A 102 5.51 0.52 1.08
C VAL A 102 6.64 -0.29 1.73
N SER A 103 6.47 -0.69 2.99
CA SER A 103 7.39 -1.62 3.66
C SER A 103 7.41 -3.01 3.00
N GLU A 104 6.29 -3.51 2.49
CA GLU A 104 6.23 -4.81 1.81
C GLU A 104 6.80 -4.77 0.37
N VAL A 105 6.67 -3.64 -0.32
CA VAL A 105 7.22 -3.37 -1.66
C VAL A 105 8.72 -3.11 -1.58
N ALA A 106 9.19 -2.35 -0.57
CA ALA A 106 10.61 -2.17 -0.26
C ALA A 106 11.26 -3.51 0.14
N ARG A 107 10.63 -4.29 1.03
CA ARG A 107 11.06 -5.65 1.38
C ARG A 107 11.06 -6.60 0.16
N LYS A 108 10.09 -6.46 -0.75
CA LYS A 108 10.07 -7.24 -2.01
C LYS A 108 11.18 -6.84 -2.98
N ARG A 109 11.55 -5.56 -3.07
CA ARG A 109 12.71 -5.11 -3.87
C ARG A 109 14.02 -5.70 -3.33
N ILE A 110 14.20 -5.75 -2.01
CA ILE A 110 15.37 -6.39 -1.38
C ILE A 110 15.41 -7.90 -1.66
N SER A 111 14.24 -8.57 -1.64
CA SER A 111 14.14 -10.00 -1.95
C SER A 111 14.41 -10.31 -3.43
N ALA A 112 13.97 -9.44 -4.35
CA ALA A 112 14.22 -9.56 -5.79
C ALA A 112 15.70 -9.37 -6.15
N ASN A 113 16.41 -8.45 -5.47
CA ASN A 113 17.83 -8.21 -5.74
C ASN A 113 18.76 -9.33 -5.24
N ASN A 114 18.31 -10.16 -4.28
CA ASN A 114 19.08 -11.33 -3.81
C ASN A 114 18.89 -12.58 -4.69
N THR A 115 17.98 -12.58 -5.67
CA THR A 115 17.69 -13.78 -6.49
C THR A 115 18.41 -13.83 -7.84
N GLU A 116 19.17 -12.80 -8.22
CA GLU A 116 19.83 -12.74 -9.54
C GLU A 116 21.33 -13.13 -9.54
N ALA A 117 21.86 -13.66 -8.45
CA ALA A 117 23.24 -14.17 -8.39
C ALA A 117 23.30 -15.64 -7.96
N GLY A 118 23.00 -16.57 -8.88
CA GLY A 118 23.36 -17.98 -8.68
C GLY A 118 22.54 -19.04 -9.45
N ASN A 119 22.93 -19.30 -10.69
CA ASN A 119 22.84 -20.59 -11.42
C ASN A 119 21.62 -21.52 -11.22
N GLY A 120 20.75 -21.53 -12.23
CA GLY A 120 20.72 -22.60 -13.25
C GLY A 120 20.61 -24.08 -12.84
N VAL A 121 19.55 -24.70 -13.39
CA VAL A 121 19.44 -26.10 -13.87
C VAL A 121 18.91 -27.16 -12.89
N ASN A 122 17.59 -27.39 -12.92
CA ASN A 122 16.98 -28.61 -13.47
C ASN A 122 15.46 -28.63 -13.29
N GLY A 123 14.72 -28.57 -14.41
CA GLY A 123 13.29 -28.81 -14.43
C GLY A 123 12.96 -30.29 -14.30
N ARG A 124 11.91 -30.60 -13.53
CA ARG A 124 11.02 -31.72 -13.82
C ARG A 124 9.67 -31.55 -13.10
N ILE A 125 8.65 -31.37 -13.93
CA ILE A 125 7.24 -31.47 -13.59
C ILE A 125 6.93 -32.93 -13.27
N SER A 126 6.27 -33.19 -12.14
CA SER A 126 5.62 -34.48 -11.87
C SER A 126 4.25 -34.26 -11.21
N LEU A 127 3.21 -34.47 -12.01
CA LEU A 127 1.87 -34.85 -11.60
C LEU A 127 1.92 -36.31 -11.12
N SER A 128 1.31 -36.63 -9.97
CA SER A 128 0.41 -37.80 -9.82
C SER A 128 0.04 -38.12 -8.37
N ASN A 129 -1.26 -38.32 -8.20
CA ASN A 129 -1.95 -39.39 -7.48
C ASN A 129 -2.18 -39.34 -5.96
N MET A 130 -3.49 -39.46 -5.70
CA MET A 130 -4.17 -39.91 -4.50
C MET A 130 -3.83 -41.37 -4.15
N SER A 131 -3.87 -41.70 -2.85
CA SER A 131 -4.53 -42.92 -2.36
C SER A 131 -4.67 -42.90 -0.83
N ASP A 132 -5.92 -43.02 -0.39
CA ASP A 132 -6.48 -43.79 0.73
C ASP A 132 -5.70 -44.02 2.03
N GLY A 133 -6.39 -43.71 3.14
CA GLY A 133 -6.03 -44.06 4.50
C GLY A 133 -7.28 -44.12 5.40
N ASN A 134 -8.02 -45.21 5.24
CA ASN A 134 -9.24 -45.63 5.93
C ASN A 134 -9.12 -45.66 7.47
N ARG A 135 -10.12 -45.15 8.22
CA ARG A 135 -10.43 -45.56 9.60
C ARG A 135 -11.92 -45.38 9.92
N SER A 136 -12.62 -46.50 9.99
CA SER A 136 -13.97 -46.68 10.54
C SER A 136 -13.94 -46.97 12.05
N SER A 137 -14.99 -46.56 12.77
CA SER A 137 -15.71 -47.27 13.88
C SER A 137 -16.65 -46.25 14.54
N LEU A 138 -17.98 -46.32 14.33
CA LEU A 138 -19.02 -47.13 15.02
C LEU A 138 -19.55 -46.50 16.33
N GLU A 139 -20.89 -46.47 16.40
CA GLU A 139 -21.84 -46.12 17.48
C GLU A 139 -22.67 -44.84 17.15
N SER A 140 -24.01 -44.81 17.19
CA SER A 140 -25.04 -45.78 17.61
C SER A 140 -26.40 -45.36 17.02
N GLU A 141 -27.26 -46.34 16.73
CA GLU A 141 -28.63 -46.19 16.23
C GLU A 141 -29.65 -45.90 17.36
N LEU A 142 -30.70 -45.15 17.01
CA LEU A 142 -32.14 -45.22 17.39
C LEU A 142 -32.68 -43.77 17.40
N SER A 143 -33.60 -43.37 16.53
CA SER A 143 -34.98 -43.88 16.54
C SER A 143 -35.74 -43.41 15.29
N MET A 144 -36.62 -44.28 14.82
CA MET A 144 -37.54 -44.12 13.71
C MET A 144 -38.59 -43.04 13.97
N PHE A 145 -38.77 -42.11 13.03
CA PHE A 145 -40.07 -41.61 12.59
C PHE A 145 -39.91 -41.02 11.17
N SER A 146 -40.79 -41.40 10.26
CA SER A 146 -40.88 -40.88 8.89
C SER A 146 -42.37 -40.62 8.58
N PRO A 147 -42.73 -39.85 7.55
CA PRO A 147 -42.40 -38.44 7.34
C PRO A 147 -43.68 -37.58 7.19
N ILE A 148 -43.63 -36.28 7.52
CA ILE A 148 -44.62 -35.31 7.01
C ILE A 148 -44.01 -34.62 5.79
N SER A 149 -44.58 -34.95 4.64
CA SER A 149 -44.25 -34.42 3.31
C SER A 149 -44.34 -32.89 3.24
N LYS A 150 -43.22 -32.23 2.95
CA LYS A 150 -43.21 -30.89 2.35
C LYS A 150 -43.19 -31.01 0.82
N PRO A 151 -43.90 -30.14 0.08
CA PRO A 151 -44.11 -30.33 -1.36
C PRO A 151 -42.79 -30.17 -2.10
N ARG A 152 -42.35 -31.27 -2.74
CA ARG A 152 -41.33 -31.25 -3.78
C ARG A 152 -41.92 -30.59 -5.02
N VAL A 153 -41.69 -29.30 -5.18
CA VAL A 153 -41.65 -28.70 -6.53
C VAL A 153 -40.18 -28.64 -6.90
N GLN A 154 -39.66 -29.77 -7.38
CA GLN A 154 -38.34 -29.85 -8.01
C GLN A 154 -38.54 -29.42 -9.46
N ILE A 155 -37.98 -28.27 -9.83
CA ILE A 155 -37.88 -27.85 -11.23
C ILE A 155 -36.84 -28.79 -11.89
N PRO A 156 -37.19 -29.54 -12.95
CA PRO A 156 -36.24 -30.38 -13.67
C PRO A 156 -35.04 -29.55 -14.17
N GLY A 157 -33.81 -29.98 -13.88
CA GLY A 157 -32.56 -29.33 -14.33
C GLY A 157 -31.81 -28.46 -13.30
N LEU A 158 -32.31 -28.33 -12.05
CA LEU A 158 -31.62 -27.56 -11.00
C LEU A 158 -30.83 -28.49 -10.04
N PRO A 159 -29.51 -28.32 -9.84
CA PRO A 159 -28.80 -29.02 -8.78
C PRO A 159 -29.36 -28.61 -7.41
N GLY A 160 -29.50 -29.62 -6.54
CA GLY A 160 -30.26 -29.58 -5.30
C GLY A 160 -29.76 -28.61 -4.23
N ASP A 161 -30.64 -28.41 -3.26
CA ASP A 161 -30.53 -27.67 -2.00
C ASP A 161 -29.57 -26.45 -2.00
N PRO A 162 -30.08 -25.20 -1.96
CA PRO A 162 -29.21 -24.01 -1.90
C PRO A 162 -28.23 -24.02 -0.72
N TYR A 163 -28.50 -24.79 0.34
CA TYR A 163 -27.58 -24.98 1.47
C TYR A 163 -26.38 -25.89 1.16
N ALA A 164 -26.52 -26.83 0.22
CA ALA A 164 -25.42 -27.71 -0.19
C ALA A 164 -24.31 -26.96 -0.94
N MET A 165 -24.64 -25.84 -1.59
CA MET A 165 -23.68 -25.00 -2.34
C MET A 165 -22.71 -24.21 -1.45
N ILE A 166 -23.08 -23.99 -0.19
CA ILE A 166 -22.30 -23.27 0.82
C ILE A 166 -21.51 -24.26 1.71
N LYS A 167 -21.88 -25.54 1.70
CA LYS A 167 -21.30 -26.57 2.55
C LYS A 167 -19.85 -26.86 2.12
N GLY A 168 -18.89 -26.32 2.88
CA GLY A 168 -17.44 -26.51 2.66
C GLY A 168 -16.64 -25.21 2.48
N ARG A 169 -17.29 -24.04 2.45
CA ARG A 169 -16.61 -22.76 2.34
C ARG A 169 -16.34 -22.16 3.72
N LYS A 170 -15.07 -21.83 3.98
CA LYS A 170 -14.61 -21.19 5.22
C LYS A 170 -14.97 -19.70 5.19
N ALA A 171 -16.25 -19.36 5.20
CA ALA A 171 -16.66 -17.99 5.48
C ALA A 171 -16.53 -17.77 7.00
N SER A 172 -15.86 -16.70 7.39
CA SER A 172 -15.79 -16.25 8.75
C SER A 172 -17.15 -15.69 9.15
N HIS A 173 -17.79 -16.32 10.14
CA HIS A 173 -19.11 -15.89 10.60
C HIS A 173 -19.07 -14.45 11.12
N GLY A 174 -19.95 -13.59 10.61
CA GLY A 174 -20.19 -12.23 11.13
C GLY A 174 -19.69 -11.08 10.26
N ALA A 175 -19.12 -11.34 9.07
CA ALA A 175 -18.69 -10.30 8.13
C ALA A 175 -19.83 -9.33 7.75
N ARG A 176 -21.05 -9.84 7.56
CA ARG A 176 -22.21 -9.00 7.25
C ARG A 176 -22.58 -8.04 8.37
N GLU A 177 -22.52 -8.48 9.63
CA GLU A 177 -22.86 -7.62 10.77
C GLU A 177 -21.79 -6.54 10.97
N GLN A 178 -20.51 -6.88 10.82
CA GLN A 178 -19.43 -5.90 10.86
C GLN A 178 -19.57 -4.84 9.76
N PHE A 179 -19.85 -5.26 8.53
CA PHE A 179 -20.11 -4.33 7.43
C PHE A 179 -21.27 -3.39 7.76
N LYS A 180 -22.36 -3.94 8.31
CA LYS A 180 -23.53 -3.14 8.70
C LYS A 180 -23.18 -2.09 9.76
N GLN A 181 -22.36 -2.42 10.76
CA GLN A 181 -21.92 -1.45 11.76
C GLN A 181 -21.13 -0.29 11.13
N ILE A 182 -20.14 -0.62 10.30
CA ILE A 182 -19.34 0.38 9.56
C ILE A 182 -20.23 1.24 8.65
N TYR A 183 -21.18 0.60 7.95
CA TYR A 183 -22.09 1.29 7.05
C TYR A 183 -22.97 2.29 7.78
N ILE A 184 -23.61 1.89 8.89
CA ILE A 184 -24.50 2.78 9.66
C ILE A 184 -23.76 4.03 10.15
N GLU A 185 -22.50 3.86 10.52
CA GLU A 185 -21.67 4.94 11.04
C GLU A 185 -21.15 5.88 9.94
N LEU A 186 -20.60 5.33 8.85
CA LEU A 186 -19.93 6.14 7.81
C LEU A 186 -20.91 6.73 6.78
N TRP A 187 -22.05 6.08 6.55
CA TRP A 187 -23.06 6.53 5.59
C TRP A 187 -23.51 7.99 5.73
N PRO A 188 -23.86 8.52 6.93
CA PRO A 188 -24.32 9.91 7.06
C PRO A 188 -23.25 10.95 6.67
N TYR A 189 -21.97 10.64 6.90
CA TYR A 189 -20.86 11.50 6.49
C TYR A 189 -20.54 11.36 5.00
N TYR A 190 -20.57 10.13 4.47
CA TYR A 190 -20.35 9.88 3.05
C TYR A 190 -21.43 10.53 2.17
N MET A 191 -22.70 10.41 2.54
CA MET A 191 -23.80 11.04 1.81
C MET A 191 -23.77 12.58 1.85
N ASP A 192 -23.07 13.17 2.82
CA ASP A 192 -22.93 14.62 2.91
C ASP A 192 -22.18 15.20 1.71
N PHE A 193 -21.20 14.45 1.18
CA PHE A 193 -20.45 14.78 -0.02
C PHE A 193 -21.26 14.71 -1.32
N ARG A 194 -22.54 14.30 -1.26
CA ARG A 194 -23.46 14.39 -2.41
C ARG A 194 -23.72 15.84 -2.80
N GLN A 195 -23.75 16.75 -1.83
CA GLN A 195 -23.80 18.18 -2.09
C GLN A 195 -22.37 18.69 -2.02
N ALA A 196 -21.90 19.38 -3.06
CA ALA A 196 -20.59 20.02 -3.06
C ALA A 196 -20.62 21.21 -2.09
N ASN A 197 -20.48 20.93 -0.79
CA ASN A 197 -20.51 21.92 0.26
C ASN A 197 -19.11 22.06 0.88
N GLN A 198 -18.67 23.31 1.08
CA GLN A 198 -17.36 23.60 1.65
C GLN A 198 -17.26 23.21 3.14
N ASP A 199 -18.41 23.16 3.83
CA ASP A 199 -18.52 22.78 5.24
C ASP A 199 -19.14 21.39 5.40
N CYS A 200 -18.37 20.34 5.11
CA CYS A 200 -18.84 18.97 5.30
C CYS A 200 -19.00 18.65 6.80
N LYS A 201 -19.93 17.74 7.13
CA LYS A 201 -20.21 17.30 8.50
C LYS A 201 -18.97 16.78 9.23
N VAL A 202 -18.02 16.19 8.51
CA VAL A 202 -16.75 15.73 9.07
C VAL A 202 -15.99 16.91 9.73
N ILE A 203 -15.93 18.06 9.06
CA ILE A 203 -15.25 19.25 9.60
C ILE A 203 -16.07 19.85 10.76
N GLN A 204 -17.40 19.84 10.67
CA GLN A 204 -18.25 20.40 11.73
C GLN A 204 -18.14 19.61 13.05
N GLU A 205 -18.11 18.29 12.98
CA GLU A 205 -18.11 17.42 14.17
C GLU A 205 -16.70 17.13 14.70
N PHE A 206 -15.72 16.94 13.80
CA PHE A 206 -14.35 16.57 14.18
C PHE A 206 -13.33 17.71 14.07
N GLY A 207 -13.72 18.89 13.58
CA GLY A 207 -12.80 20.01 13.31
C GLY A 207 -12.01 20.56 14.50
N LYS A 208 -12.34 20.16 15.73
CA LYS A 208 -11.53 20.48 16.92
C LYS A 208 -10.15 19.80 16.90
N SER A 209 -10.05 18.65 16.23
CA SER A 209 -8.85 17.82 16.17
C SER A 209 -8.56 17.48 14.71
N VAL A 210 -7.48 18.05 14.17
CA VAL A 210 -7.05 17.83 12.78
C VAL A 210 -6.77 16.35 12.52
N LEU A 211 -6.29 15.63 13.55
CA LEU A 211 -6.04 14.20 13.50
C LEU A 211 -7.32 13.38 13.33
N ASP A 212 -8.39 13.73 14.06
CA ASP A 212 -9.67 13.02 13.93
C ASP A 212 -10.33 13.28 12.58
N VAL A 213 -10.18 14.49 12.03
CA VAL A 213 -10.60 14.80 10.66
C VAL A 213 -9.86 13.90 9.65
N ALA A 214 -8.53 13.81 9.74
CA ALA A 214 -7.74 12.96 8.85
C ALA A 214 -8.14 11.48 8.94
N ARG A 215 -8.31 10.95 10.16
CA ARG A 215 -8.74 9.57 10.38
C ARG A 215 -10.13 9.31 9.82
N MET A 216 -11.08 10.23 10.00
CA MET A 216 -12.42 10.08 9.43
C MET A 216 -12.38 10.13 7.90
N LEU A 217 -11.62 11.05 7.30
CA LEU A 217 -11.43 11.11 5.84
C LEU A 217 -10.79 9.83 5.29
N ALA A 218 -9.76 9.28 5.95
CA ALA A 218 -9.15 8.02 5.56
C ALA A 218 -10.14 6.84 5.59
N ARG A 219 -11.03 6.81 6.59
CA ARG A 219 -12.10 5.81 6.70
C ARG A 219 -13.13 5.96 5.58
N LEU A 220 -13.49 7.20 5.22
CA LEU A 220 -14.39 7.47 4.10
C LEU A 220 -13.76 7.13 2.75
N LEU A 221 -12.47 7.39 2.56
CA LEU A 221 -11.72 6.96 1.37
C LEU A 221 -11.59 5.44 1.27
N ALA A 222 -11.53 4.73 2.41
CA ALA A 222 -11.62 3.28 2.41
C ALA A 222 -13.03 2.82 2.02
N PHE A 223 -14.07 3.47 2.56
CA PHE A 223 -15.48 3.17 2.31
C PHE A 223 -15.87 3.41 0.84
N SER A 224 -15.33 4.45 0.21
CA SER A 224 -15.61 4.83 -1.19
C SER A 224 -15.14 3.81 -2.24
N LYS A 225 -14.25 2.87 -1.87
CA LYS A 225 -13.80 1.78 -2.75
C LYS A 225 -14.90 0.79 -3.09
N ILE A 226 -15.94 0.74 -2.26
CA ILE A 226 -17.14 -0.06 -2.56
C ILE A 226 -18.11 0.82 -3.33
N HIS A 227 -18.72 0.25 -4.37
CA HIS A 227 -19.87 0.85 -5.02
C HIS A 227 -21.08 0.81 -4.07
N LEU A 228 -21.47 1.96 -3.51
CA LEU A 228 -22.47 2.05 -2.44
C LEU A 228 -23.86 2.43 -3.00
N ALA A 229 -23.89 3.44 -3.84
CA ALA A 229 -25.08 4.01 -4.49
C ALA A 229 -24.83 4.22 -5.98
N GLU A 230 -25.87 4.54 -6.75
CA GLU A 230 -25.73 4.83 -8.19
C GLU A 230 -24.93 6.11 -8.45
N ASP A 231 -25.02 7.08 -7.54
CA ASP A 231 -24.30 8.35 -7.58
C ASP A 231 -22.96 8.32 -6.81
N SER A 232 -22.43 7.13 -6.51
CA SER A 232 -21.17 6.97 -5.80
C SER A 232 -19.98 7.66 -6.49
N GLU A 233 -19.97 7.74 -7.82
CA GLU A 233 -18.90 8.40 -8.58
C GLU A 233 -18.82 9.91 -8.25
N GLN A 234 -19.94 10.62 -8.35
CA GLN A 234 -20.03 12.04 -8.01
C GLN A 234 -19.64 12.33 -6.55
N ILE A 235 -20.08 11.47 -5.63
CA ILE A 235 -19.76 11.61 -4.20
C ILE A 235 -18.25 11.38 -3.97
N ASN A 236 -17.67 10.38 -4.66
CA ASN A 236 -16.25 10.06 -4.57
C ASN A 236 -15.36 11.19 -5.10
N GLU A 237 -15.76 11.85 -6.19
CA GLU A 237 -15.06 13.03 -6.72
C GLU A 237 -15.03 14.17 -5.69
N ASN A 238 -16.19 14.51 -5.11
CA ASN A 238 -16.29 15.55 -4.08
C ASN A 238 -15.48 15.20 -2.82
N LEU A 239 -15.49 13.93 -2.41
CA LEU A 239 -14.69 13.44 -1.30
C LEU A 239 -13.20 13.56 -1.61
N HIS A 240 -12.77 13.16 -2.80
CA HIS A 240 -11.36 13.24 -3.21
C HIS A 240 -10.87 14.69 -3.25
N GLY A 241 -11.62 15.60 -3.86
CA GLY A 241 -11.27 17.03 -3.87
C GLY A 241 -11.19 17.64 -2.46
N THR A 242 -12.04 17.20 -1.54
CA THR A 242 -11.94 17.63 -0.13
C THR A 242 -10.69 17.08 0.56
N CYS A 243 -10.35 15.81 0.31
CA CYS A 243 -9.13 15.20 0.81
C CYS A 243 -7.88 15.89 0.26
N GLU A 244 -7.83 16.21 -1.03
CA GLU A 244 -6.73 16.95 -1.65
C GLU A 244 -6.57 18.35 -1.03
N TYR A 245 -7.68 19.08 -0.84
CA TYR A 245 -7.65 20.39 -0.18
C TYR A 245 -7.09 20.30 1.24
N PHE A 246 -7.57 19.32 2.02
CA PHE A 246 -7.12 19.09 3.39
C PHE A 246 -5.62 18.69 3.44
N GLU A 247 -5.20 17.80 2.55
CA GLU A 247 -3.81 17.36 2.39
C GLU A 247 -2.89 18.56 2.09
N ASN A 248 -3.22 19.34 1.05
CA ASN A 248 -2.44 20.52 0.66
C ASN A 248 -2.33 21.53 1.81
N ARG A 249 -3.39 21.70 2.60
CA ARG A 249 -3.35 22.58 3.77
C ARG A 249 -2.40 22.05 4.85
N CYS A 250 -2.42 20.75 5.12
CA CYS A 250 -1.52 20.11 6.09
C CYS A 250 -0.07 20.12 5.61
N LEU A 251 0.19 19.89 4.33
CA LEU A 251 1.52 19.99 3.72
C LEU A 251 2.09 21.39 3.86
N HIS A 252 1.29 22.43 3.58
CA HIS A 252 1.73 23.80 3.77
C HIS A 252 2.08 24.11 5.24
N LEU A 253 1.29 23.62 6.20
CA LEU A 253 1.60 23.80 7.62
C LEU A 253 2.87 23.05 8.04
N PHE A 254 3.08 21.85 7.50
CA PHE A 254 4.31 21.10 7.67
C PHE A 254 5.52 21.87 7.10
N GLU A 255 5.40 22.46 5.91
CA GLU A 255 6.46 23.26 5.31
C GLU A 255 6.80 24.50 6.13
N VAL A 256 5.79 25.21 6.66
CA VAL A 256 6.00 26.35 7.54
C VAL A 256 6.73 25.92 8.82
N ALA A 257 6.38 24.77 9.40
CA ALA A 257 7.06 24.20 10.55
C ALA A 257 8.50 23.76 10.23
N TYR A 258 8.73 23.23 9.04
CA TYR A 258 10.07 22.90 8.54
C TYR A 258 10.94 24.15 8.44
N ASP A 259 10.42 25.22 7.84
CA ASP A 259 11.14 26.48 7.67
C ASP A 259 11.43 27.18 9.00
N SER A 260 10.53 27.05 9.99
CA SER A 260 10.74 27.55 11.35
C SER A 260 11.59 26.62 12.23
N LYS A 261 11.93 25.41 11.76
CA LYS A 261 12.61 24.34 12.51
C LYS A 261 11.84 23.88 13.76
N ASP A 262 10.51 23.93 13.71
CA ASP A 262 9.64 23.44 14.78
C ASP A 262 9.35 21.94 14.60
N ILE A 263 10.16 21.11 15.25
CA ILE A 263 10.09 19.65 15.18
C ILE A 263 8.73 19.13 15.70
N SER A 264 8.15 19.79 16.69
CA SER A 264 6.89 19.34 17.31
C SER A 264 5.71 19.49 16.36
N GLU A 265 5.57 20.65 15.70
CA GLU A 265 4.50 20.84 14.71
C GLU A 265 4.77 20.03 13.43
N MET A 266 6.04 19.85 13.02
CA MET A 266 6.38 18.92 11.94
C MET A 266 5.89 17.51 12.23
N ALA A 267 6.18 16.98 13.43
CA ALA A 267 5.78 15.63 13.85
C ALA A 267 4.25 15.47 13.86
N LYS A 268 3.54 16.48 14.36
CA LYS A 268 2.07 16.51 14.39
C LYS A 268 1.47 16.42 12.99
N PHE A 269 1.90 17.26 12.05
CA PHE A 269 1.35 17.24 10.69
C PHE A 269 1.83 16.03 9.87
N ALA A 270 3.05 15.54 10.09
CA ALA A 270 3.52 14.28 9.53
C ALA A 270 2.63 13.11 9.98
N GLY A 271 2.28 13.03 11.27
CA GLY A 271 1.36 12.02 11.80
C GLY A 271 -0.06 12.13 11.23
N VAL A 272 -0.60 13.34 11.10
CA VAL A 272 -1.90 13.59 10.45
C VAL A 272 -1.90 13.10 9.00
N LEU A 273 -0.85 13.43 8.23
CA LEU A 273 -0.73 13.01 6.83
C LEU A 273 -0.48 11.50 6.70
N LEU A 274 0.20 10.90 7.66
CA LEU A 274 0.40 9.45 7.70
C LEU A 274 -0.93 8.70 7.91
N ASP A 275 -1.78 9.21 8.82
CA ASP A 275 -3.11 8.67 9.08
C ASP A 275 -4.11 8.96 7.96
N LEU A 276 -3.83 9.93 7.08
CA LEU A 276 -4.65 10.24 5.91
C LEU A 276 -4.32 9.35 4.71
N ASN A 277 -3.06 9.40 4.23
CA ASN A 277 -2.64 8.81 2.95
C ASN A 277 -1.24 8.15 2.99
N GLY A 278 -0.66 7.95 4.17
CA GLY A 278 0.68 7.38 4.30
C GLY A 278 1.80 8.40 4.08
N ALA A 279 1.52 9.70 4.20
CA ALA A 279 2.48 10.80 4.22
C ALA A 279 3.45 10.89 3.03
N GLN A 280 3.11 10.31 1.87
CA GLN A 280 4.05 10.24 0.74
C GLN A 280 4.50 11.63 0.27
N ALA A 281 3.56 12.56 0.05
CA ALA A 281 3.89 13.93 -0.35
C ALA A 281 4.70 14.67 0.72
N CYS A 282 4.40 14.43 2.00
CA CYS A 282 5.13 15.02 3.13
C CYS A 282 6.60 14.58 3.16
N ILE A 283 6.84 13.27 3.00
CA ILE A 283 8.18 12.68 2.95
C ILE A 283 8.96 13.26 1.76
N GLN A 284 8.33 13.36 0.58
CA GLN A 284 8.98 13.94 -0.60
C GLN A 284 9.40 15.40 -0.36
N ILE A 285 8.53 16.22 0.23
CA ILE A 285 8.84 17.62 0.56
C ILE A 285 9.99 17.70 1.58
N PHE A 286 9.97 16.86 2.62
CA PHE A 286 11.04 16.80 3.62
C PHE A 286 12.40 16.46 2.98
N ILE A 287 12.45 15.48 2.09
CA ILE A 287 13.66 15.09 1.37
C ILE A 287 14.10 16.23 0.44
N GLN A 288 13.19 16.77 -0.36
CA GLN A 288 13.50 17.80 -1.36
C GLN A 288 14.04 19.10 -0.75
N LYS A 289 13.52 19.53 0.41
CA LYS A 289 13.98 20.74 1.10
C LYS A 289 15.23 20.51 1.95
N ASN A 290 15.80 19.30 1.95
CA ASN A 290 16.96 18.98 2.75
C ASN A 290 18.25 19.56 2.16
N GLY A 291 19.02 20.30 2.97
CA GLY A 291 20.24 20.97 2.55
C GLY A 291 21.30 20.04 1.95
N ILE A 292 21.30 18.75 2.30
CA ILE A 292 22.27 17.78 1.80
C ILE A 292 22.28 17.66 0.26
N PHE A 293 21.15 17.97 -0.40
CA PHE A 293 21.01 17.84 -1.86
C PHE A 293 21.49 19.07 -2.65
N PHE A 294 21.64 20.24 -2.01
CA PHE A 294 21.93 21.48 -2.73
C PHE A 294 23.02 22.35 -2.09
N ASP A 295 23.35 22.15 -0.81
CA ASP A 295 24.33 22.95 -0.07
C ASP A 295 25.68 22.20 0.09
N ASN A 296 26.12 21.51 -0.98
CA ASN A 296 27.38 20.79 -0.97
C ASN A 296 28.53 21.71 -1.38
N ASN A 297 29.34 22.13 -0.40
CA ASN A 297 30.51 22.99 -0.62
C ASN A 297 31.75 22.25 -1.13
N TYR A 298 31.65 20.93 -1.40
CA TYR A 298 32.78 20.13 -1.84
C TYR A 298 32.67 19.77 -3.32
N GLU A 299 33.47 20.44 -4.14
CA GLU A 299 33.59 20.08 -5.55
C GLU A 299 34.55 18.90 -5.76
N PRO A 300 34.19 17.90 -6.59
CA PRO A 300 35.11 16.85 -7.01
C PRO A 300 36.42 17.39 -7.62
N SER A 301 36.36 18.55 -8.27
CA SER A 301 37.48 19.19 -9.01
C SER A 301 38.66 19.56 -8.10
N GLU A 302 38.39 19.84 -6.82
CA GLU A 302 39.39 20.19 -5.81
C GLU A 302 40.37 19.03 -5.55
N ASN A 303 39.92 17.78 -5.71
CA ASN A 303 40.82 16.61 -5.58
C ASN A 303 41.92 16.64 -6.65
N LEU A 304 41.58 17.06 -7.87
CA LEU A 304 42.55 17.17 -8.97
C LEU A 304 43.48 18.36 -8.74
N LYS A 305 42.96 19.51 -8.30
CA LYS A 305 43.80 20.67 -7.96
C LYS A 305 44.82 20.32 -6.88
N GLN A 306 44.39 19.58 -5.85
CA GLN A 306 45.28 19.10 -4.80
C GLN A 306 46.38 18.18 -5.36
N TYR A 307 46.02 17.28 -6.27
CA TYR A 307 46.98 16.41 -6.96
C TYR A 307 47.97 17.19 -7.83
N GLU A 308 47.49 18.16 -8.62
CA GLU A 308 48.33 19.01 -9.46
C GLU A 308 49.33 19.84 -8.62
N LEU A 309 48.85 20.48 -7.55
CA LEU A 309 49.70 21.22 -6.62
C LEU A 309 50.76 20.33 -5.96
N TRP A 310 50.40 19.09 -5.62
CA TRP A 310 51.35 18.11 -5.12
C TRP A 310 52.36 17.70 -6.19
N PHE A 311 51.92 17.47 -7.42
CA PHE A 311 52.79 17.05 -8.51
C PHE A 311 53.83 18.13 -8.87
N LEU A 312 53.47 19.41 -8.73
CA LEU A 312 54.36 20.56 -8.95
C LEU A 312 55.42 20.75 -7.85
N GLN A 313 55.33 20.04 -6.72
CA GLN A 313 56.35 20.10 -5.66
C GLN A 313 57.70 19.53 -6.14
N PRO A 314 58.84 20.08 -5.66
CA PRO A 314 60.16 19.53 -5.94
C PRO A 314 60.26 18.04 -5.56
N ILE A 315 61.02 17.25 -6.33
CA ILE A 315 61.19 15.79 -6.10
C ILE A 315 61.60 15.48 -4.66
N ILE A 316 62.53 16.28 -4.11
CA ILE A 316 63.03 16.15 -2.73
C ILE A 316 61.91 16.29 -1.69
N VAL A 317 60.89 17.11 -1.96
CA VAL A 317 59.72 17.24 -1.08
C VAL A 317 58.83 16.01 -1.22
N ARG A 318 58.63 15.52 -2.44
CA ARG A 318 57.77 14.36 -2.73
C ARG A 318 58.29 13.03 -2.17
N GLU A 319 59.60 12.87 -2.06
CA GLU A 319 60.22 11.69 -1.45
C GLU A 319 60.13 11.69 0.08
N ASN A 320 60.04 12.88 0.69
CA ASN A 320 60.07 13.06 2.14
C ASN A 320 58.70 13.30 2.78
N THR A 321 57.63 13.45 1.98
CA THR A 321 56.28 13.69 2.48
C THR A 321 55.28 12.74 1.86
N THR A 322 54.36 12.21 2.68
CA THR A 322 53.27 11.35 2.22
C THR A 322 52.16 12.22 1.61
N PHE A 323 51.79 11.95 0.36
CA PHE A 323 50.67 12.63 -0.27
C PHE A 323 49.36 12.21 0.39
N SER A 324 48.62 13.16 1.00
CA SER A 324 47.26 12.92 1.51
C SER A 324 46.28 12.90 0.34
N GLU A 325 46.27 11.82 -0.44
CA GLU A 325 45.45 11.70 -1.64
C GLU A 325 43.96 11.88 -1.30
N PHE A 326 43.24 12.59 -2.17
CA PHE A 326 41.78 12.78 -2.10
C PHE A 326 41.25 13.36 -0.77
N THR A 327 41.91 14.40 -0.24
CA THR A 327 41.46 15.06 0.99
C THR A 327 40.08 15.72 0.82
N PRO A 328 39.75 16.41 -0.30
CA PRO A 328 38.41 16.94 -0.53
C PRO A 328 37.32 15.85 -0.55
N MET A 329 37.58 14.68 -1.15
CA MET A 329 36.64 13.55 -1.09
C MET A 329 36.43 13.05 0.34
N ARG A 330 37.48 13.01 1.16
CA ARG A 330 37.35 12.66 2.58
C ARG A 330 36.43 13.64 3.31
N LEU A 331 36.67 14.94 3.14
CA LEU A 331 35.87 15.98 3.79
C LEU A 331 34.41 15.96 3.33
N PHE A 332 34.16 15.70 2.04
CA PHE A 332 32.81 15.47 1.50
C PHE A 332 32.11 14.27 2.17
N MET A 333 32.81 13.14 2.30
CA MET A 333 32.26 11.94 2.94
C MET A 333 32.00 12.16 4.43
N GLU A 334 32.91 12.82 5.16
CA GLU A 334 32.75 13.17 6.57
C GLU A 334 31.57 14.15 6.79
N PHE A 335 31.40 15.13 5.89
CA PHE A 335 30.26 16.03 5.90
C PHE A 335 28.94 15.29 5.67
N THR A 336 28.90 14.41 4.67
CA THR A 336 27.75 13.57 4.35
C THR A 336 27.36 12.71 5.54
N GLU A 337 28.35 12.10 6.21
CA GLU A 337 28.16 11.31 7.42
C GLU A 337 27.55 12.14 8.58
N MET A 338 28.07 13.35 8.81
CA MET A 338 27.57 14.25 9.84
C MET A 338 26.11 14.63 9.57
N GLU A 339 25.77 14.96 8.32
CA GLU A 339 24.41 15.36 7.97
C GLU A 339 23.45 14.16 8.06
N PHE A 340 23.87 12.95 7.66
CA PHE A 340 23.10 11.73 7.89
C PHE A 340 22.72 11.52 9.36
N LYS A 341 23.69 11.65 10.27
CA LYS A 341 23.44 11.51 11.72
C LYS A 341 22.43 12.53 12.23
N LYS A 342 22.59 13.78 11.81
CA LYS A 342 21.69 14.88 12.19
C LYS A 342 20.27 14.65 11.66
N GLN A 343 20.14 14.23 10.41
CA GLN A 343 18.83 13.99 9.78
C GLN A 343 18.16 12.73 10.33
N ALA A 344 18.91 11.69 10.67
CA ALA A 344 18.35 10.50 11.31
C ALA A 344 17.61 10.85 12.62
N ILE A 345 18.19 11.70 13.46
CA ILE A 345 17.56 12.17 14.71
C ILE A 345 16.23 12.89 14.42
N ILE A 346 16.25 13.83 13.47
CA ILE A 346 15.04 14.59 13.09
C ILE A 346 13.97 13.65 12.53
N ILE A 347 14.36 12.70 11.68
CA ILE A 347 13.44 11.72 11.08
C ILE A 347 12.77 10.89 12.18
N HIS A 348 13.53 10.42 13.18
CA HIS A 348 12.99 9.64 14.30
C HIS A 348 12.04 10.44 15.21
N GLU A 349 12.24 11.76 15.33
CA GLU A 349 11.35 12.61 16.12
C GLU A 349 10.08 13.02 15.36
N VAL A 350 10.15 13.13 14.03
CA VAL A 350 9.04 13.63 13.19
C VAL A 350 8.18 12.51 12.63
N PHE A 351 8.79 11.41 12.19
CA PHE A 351 8.09 10.32 11.51
C PHE A 351 8.15 9.05 12.36
N PRO A 352 7.04 8.31 12.45
CA PRO A 352 7.04 7.04 13.15
C PRO A 352 7.73 5.96 12.30
N GLU A 353 8.20 4.90 12.95
CA GLU A 353 9.07 3.90 12.34
C GLU A 353 8.42 3.15 11.16
N GLU A 354 7.08 3.07 11.10
CA GLU A 354 6.39 2.36 10.02
C GLU A 354 6.47 3.08 8.67
N ALA A 355 6.94 4.32 8.63
CA ALA A 355 7.00 5.14 7.43
C ALA A 355 8.28 4.92 6.59
N ASP A 356 9.26 4.13 7.07
CA ASP A 356 10.51 3.79 6.36
C ASP A 356 11.23 5.01 5.72
N VAL A 357 11.09 6.20 6.35
CA VAL A 357 11.57 7.49 5.80
C VAL A 357 13.09 7.54 5.72
N LEU A 358 13.77 7.00 6.74
CA LEU A 358 15.23 6.97 6.79
C LEU A 358 15.81 6.18 5.62
N PHE A 359 15.18 5.07 5.24
CA PHE A 359 15.60 4.27 4.10
C PHE A 359 15.45 5.06 2.79
N THR A 360 14.27 5.66 2.58
CA THR A 360 13.99 6.47 1.37
C THR A 360 14.93 7.67 1.26
N PHE A 361 15.19 8.36 2.37
CA PHE A 361 16.15 9.45 2.43
C PHE A 361 17.57 8.98 2.08
N THR A 362 17.99 7.85 2.65
CA THR A 362 19.31 7.27 2.39
C THR A 362 19.47 6.88 0.92
N GLU A 363 18.52 6.15 0.35
CA GLU A 363 18.50 5.79 -1.07
C GLU A 363 18.74 7.02 -1.96
N ARG A 364 18.00 8.11 -1.71
CA ARG A 364 18.14 9.36 -2.45
C ARG A 364 19.49 10.04 -2.29
N VAL A 365 20.05 10.08 -1.08
CA VAL A 365 21.39 10.67 -0.90
C VAL A 365 22.46 9.88 -1.65
N PHE A 366 22.35 8.55 -1.69
CA PHE A 366 23.27 7.73 -2.48
C PHE A 366 23.12 7.96 -3.99
N GLU A 367 21.88 7.98 -4.49
CA GLU A 367 21.59 8.16 -5.91
C GLU A 367 21.90 9.57 -6.42
N ASP A 368 21.52 10.59 -5.67
CA ASP A 368 21.55 11.97 -6.15
C ASP A 368 22.84 12.70 -5.73
N VAL A 369 23.39 12.44 -4.54
CA VAL A 369 24.54 13.20 -4.01
C VAL A 369 25.85 12.44 -4.17
N ILE A 370 25.91 11.21 -3.64
CA ILE A 370 27.15 10.43 -3.60
C ILE A 370 27.52 9.92 -5.00
N SER A 371 26.55 9.38 -5.74
CA SER A 371 26.75 8.86 -7.09
C SER A 371 27.19 9.97 -8.05
N GLU A 372 26.56 11.15 -7.98
CA GLU A 372 26.96 12.30 -8.79
C GLU A 372 28.41 12.71 -8.49
N TYR A 373 28.76 12.89 -7.20
CA TYR A 373 30.12 13.25 -6.78
C TYR A 373 31.16 12.24 -7.28
N CYS A 374 30.91 10.94 -7.05
CA CYS A 374 31.84 9.88 -7.42
C CYS A 374 32.00 9.78 -8.94
N SER A 375 30.90 9.85 -9.69
CA SER A 375 30.92 9.78 -11.16
C SER A 375 31.75 10.91 -11.75
N GLN A 376 31.52 12.15 -11.31
CA GLN A 376 32.30 13.31 -11.74
C GLN A 376 33.79 13.15 -11.40
N LEU A 377 34.12 12.72 -10.17
CA LEU A 377 35.51 12.50 -9.77
C LEU A 377 36.19 11.44 -10.64
N PHE A 378 35.51 10.32 -10.88
CA PHE A 378 36.04 9.19 -11.65
C PHE A 378 36.26 9.55 -13.10
N ASP A 379 35.34 10.27 -13.73
CA ASP A 379 35.50 10.76 -15.11
C ASP A 379 36.71 11.69 -15.21
N MET A 380 36.83 12.64 -14.27
CA MET A 380 37.97 13.56 -14.24
C MET A 380 39.31 12.83 -14.01
N CYS A 381 39.36 11.86 -13.10
CA CYS A 381 40.56 11.07 -12.86
C CYS A 381 40.94 10.22 -14.08
N SER A 382 39.95 9.58 -14.73
CA SER A 382 40.14 8.75 -15.93
C SER A 382 40.72 9.56 -17.09
N MET A 383 40.28 10.80 -17.27
CA MET A 383 40.76 11.69 -18.34
C MET A 383 42.17 12.23 -18.08
N ARG A 384 42.65 12.26 -16.83
CA ARG A 384 43.98 12.78 -16.48
C ARG A 384 45.04 11.70 -16.36
N ASP A 385 44.79 10.67 -15.54
CA ASP A 385 45.76 9.59 -15.30
C ASP A 385 45.05 8.30 -14.86
N LYS A 386 45.34 7.20 -15.56
CA LYS A 386 44.82 5.87 -15.25
C LYS A 386 45.22 5.40 -13.85
N LEU A 387 46.40 5.77 -13.35
CA LEU A 387 46.83 5.42 -11.99
C LEU A 387 46.01 6.18 -10.93
N LEU A 388 45.69 7.45 -11.20
CA LEU A 388 44.84 8.26 -10.32
C LEU A 388 43.42 7.69 -10.26
N TYR A 389 42.87 7.29 -11.41
CA TYR A 389 41.58 6.60 -11.47
C TYR A 389 41.59 5.27 -10.69
N LEU A 390 42.63 4.45 -10.86
CA LEU A 390 42.75 3.18 -10.15
C LEU A 390 42.88 3.37 -8.63
N LYS A 391 43.31 4.54 -8.16
CA LYS A 391 43.37 4.91 -6.75
C LYS A 391 42.08 5.55 -6.24
N SER A 392 41.39 6.34 -7.05
CA SER A 392 40.14 7.01 -6.65
C SER A 392 39.04 6.01 -6.32
N VAL A 393 38.87 4.99 -7.17
CA VAL A 393 37.77 4.01 -7.03
C VAL A 393 37.86 3.20 -5.72
N PRO A 394 38.99 2.55 -5.37
CA PRO A 394 39.11 1.84 -4.09
C PRO A 394 39.03 2.76 -2.88
N THR A 395 39.48 4.01 -3.00
CA THR A 395 39.41 4.99 -1.91
C THR A 395 37.97 5.40 -1.64
N ALA A 396 37.19 5.70 -2.69
CA ALA A 396 35.76 5.96 -2.57
C ALA A 396 35.03 4.76 -1.97
N TYR A 397 35.30 3.55 -2.46
CA TYR A 397 34.70 2.31 -1.95
C TYR A 397 34.92 2.11 -0.45
N ARG A 398 36.12 2.40 0.06
CA ARG A 398 36.41 2.32 1.50
C ARG A 398 35.57 3.30 2.34
N TYR A 399 35.33 4.51 1.84
CA TYR A 399 34.46 5.47 2.53
C TYR A 399 33.00 5.00 2.50
N LEU A 400 32.53 4.43 1.39
CA LEU A 400 31.19 3.86 1.30
C LEU A 400 31.00 2.68 2.26
N GLU A 401 31.99 1.79 2.37
CA GLU A 401 31.97 0.67 3.34
C GLU A 401 31.93 1.18 4.79
N HIS A 402 32.59 2.30 5.07
CA HIS A 402 32.52 2.94 6.39
C HIS A 402 31.12 3.52 6.66
N LEU A 403 30.55 4.22 5.68
CA LEU A 403 29.22 4.81 5.76
C LEU A 403 28.13 3.75 5.91
N GLU A 404 28.22 2.63 5.19
CA GLU A 404 27.32 1.47 5.32
C GLU A 404 27.29 0.93 6.76
N LYS A 405 28.47 0.68 7.34
CA LYS A 405 28.60 0.21 8.74
C LYS A 405 27.99 1.17 9.75
N LEU A 406 27.91 2.45 9.41
CA LEU A 406 27.31 3.47 10.24
C LEU A 406 25.79 3.50 10.07
N LEU A 407 25.29 3.42 8.84
CA LEU A 407 23.85 3.35 8.54
C LEU A 407 23.19 2.15 9.21
N ILE A 408 23.83 0.98 9.18
CA ILE A 408 23.35 -0.23 9.89
C ILE A 408 23.26 -0.01 11.41
N LYS A 409 24.12 0.85 11.99
CA LYS A 409 24.05 1.18 13.43
C LYS A 409 22.97 2.21 13.75
N MET A 410 22.55 3.01 12.76
CA MET A 410 21.51 4.02 12.91
C MET A 410 20.11 3.44 12.71
N GLU A 411 19.97 2.31 12.03
CA GLU A 411 18.70 1.59 12.03
C GLU A 411 18.31 1.19 13.46
N PRO A 412 17.07 1.50 13.89
CA PRO A 412 16.58 1.03 15.17
C PRO A 412 16.56 -0.51 15.15
N LYS A 413 17.13 -1.11 16.20
CA LYS A 413 17.03 -2.56 16.39
C LYS A 413 15.57 -2.91 16.65
N LEU A 414 14.92 -3.48 15.64
CA LEU A 414 13.60 -4.12 15.69
C LEU A 414 13.45 -5.06 16.89
#